data_AF-A0A972VJ57-F1
#
_entry.id   AF-A0A972VJ57-F1
#
_cell.length_a   1.000
_cell.length_b   1.000
_cell.length_c   1.000
_cell.angle_alpha   90.00
_cell.angle_beta   90.00
_cell.angle_gamma   90.00
#
_symmetry.space_group_name_H-M   'P 1'
#
loop_
_entity.id
_entity.type
_entity.pdbx_description
1 polymer ?
#
loop_
_entity_poly.entity_id
_entity_poly.type
_entity_poly.pdbx_seq_one_letter_code
_entity_poly.pdbx_strand_id
1 'polypeptide(L)'
;MGKKSKRLKPFVPLRIDMLDHPSYRGLSSKAKVMYSYFRKNSNGRFDEPIALPYSQLLDMFSTDTISRGFKELQDTGFIILVSKGGMYGSPSYYKLIGEFANPYHSGRKY
;
A
#
# COMPACT_ATOMS: atom_id res chain seq x y z
N MET A 1 38.63 9.44 10.22
CA MET A 1 37.24 9.96 10.31
C MET A 1 36.40 9.35 9.20
N GLY A 2 35.51 8.41 9.52
CA GLY A 2 34.67 7.76 8.51
C GLY A 2 33.67 8.75 7.90
N LYS A 3 33.60 8.81 6.57
CA LYS A 3 32.57 9.55 5.84
C LYS A 3 31.21 9.02 6.29
N LYS A 4 30.45 9.79 7.07
CA LYS A 4 29.02 9.52 7.33
C LYS A 4 28.33 9.55 5.97
N SER A 5 28.05 8.38 5.39
CA SER A 5 27.19 8.27 4.21
C SER A 5 25.91 9.05 4.51
N LYS A 6 25.58 10.04 3.67
CA LYS A 6 24.33 10.79 3.80
C LYS A 6 23.19 9.80 3.58
N ARG A 7 22.66 9.21 4.66
CA ARG A 7 21.46 8.37 4.60
C ARG A 7 20.35 9.22 3.98
N LEU A 8 19.80 8.73 2.87
CA LEU A 8 18.61 9.31 2.28
C LEU A 8 17.49 9.33 3.33
N LYS A 9 16.64 10.36 3.27
CA LYS A 9 15.42 10.38 4.08
C LYS A 9 14.57 9.15 3.72
N PRO A 10 13.84 8.55 4.67
CA PRO A 10 12.93 7.44 4.38
C PRO A 10 11.96 7.82 3.26
N PHE A 11 11.76 6.92 2.32
CA PHE A 11 10.82 7.05 1.22
C PHE A 11 10.03 5.75 1.06
N VAL A 12 8.86 5.85 0.43
CA VAL A 12 8.07 4.68 0.06
C VAL A 12 8.53 4.22 -1.32
N PRO A 13 9.15 3.03 -1.46
CA PRO A 13 9.56 2.54 -2.77
C PRO A 13 8.31 2.20 -3.59
N LEU A 14 8.26 2.66 -4.84
CA LEU A 14 7.27 2.27 -5.85
C LEU A 14 8.04 1.83 -7.10
N ARG A 15 7.58 0.77 -7.77
CA ARG A 15 8.22 0.37 -9.03
C ARG A 15 7.84 1.37 -10.12
N ILE A 16 8.78 1.67 -11.01
CA ILE A 16 8.56 2.61 -12.12
C ILE A 16 7.54 2.02 -13.10
N ASP A 17 7.67 0.74 -13.45
CA ASP A 17 6.75 0.05 -14.36
C ASP A 17 5.30 -0.01 -13.85
N MET A 18 5.11 -0.03 -12.53
CA MET A 18 3.79 0.11 -11.92
C MET A 18 3.11 1.42 -12.32
N LEU A 19 3.85 2.52 -12.47
CA LEU A 19 3.27 3.83 -12.81
C LEU A 19 2.62 3.84 -14.20
N ASP A 20 3.13 3.00 -15.11
CA ASP A 20 2.62 2.85 -16.46
C ASP A 20 1.60 1.70 -16.61
N HIS A 21 1.48 0.83 -15.61
CA HIS A 21 0.57 -0.31 -15.65
C HIS A 21 -0.91 0.16 -15.72
N PRO A 22 -1.75 -0.40 -16.62
CA PRO A 22 -3.14 0.02 -16.77
C PRO A 22 -3.95 0.02 -15.47
N SER A 23 -3.78 -1.03 -14.65
CA SER A 23 -4.46 -1.13 -13.35
C SER A 23 -4.08 0.00 -12.40
N TYR A 24 -2.81 0.44 -12.39
CA TYR A 24 -2.39 1.56 -11.55
C TYR A 24 -2.87 2.89 -12.12
N ARG A 25 -2.80 3.08 -13.44
CA ARG A 25 -3.26 4.33 -14.09
C ARG A 25 -4.76 4.53 -13.86
N GLY A 26 -5.55 3.46 -13.90
CA GLY A 26 -6.99 3.46 -13.67
C GLY A 26 -7.42 3.76 -12.22
N LEU A 27 -6.51 3.68 -11.24
CA LEU A 27 -6.82 4.07 -9.87
C LEU A 27 -7.11 5.57 -9.75
N SER A 28 -8.06 5.92 -8.88
CA SER A 28 -8.27 7.31 -8.49
C SER A 28 -7.01 7.89 -7.83
N SER A 29 -6.83 9.21 -7.91
CA SER A 29 -5.72 9.90 -7.25
C SER A 29 -5.65 9.61 -5.75
N LYS A 30 -6.82 9.44 -5.12
CA LYS A 30 -6.94 9.13 -3.70
C LYS A 30 -6.49 7.69 -3.40
N ALA A 31 -6.90 6.71 -4.23
CA ALA A 31 -6.43 5.33 -4.09
C ALA A 31 -4.91 5.20 -4.28
N LYS A 32 -4.32 5.96 -5.21
CA LYS A 32 -2.84 6.02 -5.39
C LYS A 32 -2.13 6.53 -4.13
N VAL A 33 -2.68 7.57 -3.48
CA VAL A 33 -2.14 8.07 -2.21
C VAL A 33 -2.31 7.01 -1.11
N MET A 34 -3.49 6.40 -0.97
CA MET A 34 -3.73 5.34 0.01
C MET A 34 -2.77 4.16 -0.16
N TYR A 35 -2.49 3.75 -1.39
CA TYR A 35 -1.51 2.71 -1.67
C TYR A 35 -0.11 3.08 -1.16
N SER A 36 0.30 4.33 -1.31
CA SER A 36 1.58 4.83 -0.79
C SER A 36 1.64 4.79 0.74
N TYR A 37 0.55 5.16 1.43
CA TYR A 37 0.46 5.05 2.89
C TYR A 37 0.43 3.59 3.37
N PHE A 38 -0.24 2.73 2.63
CA PHE A 38 -0.25 1.30 2.92
C PHE A 38 1.16 0.70 2.81
N ARG A 39 1.88 1.05 1.74
CA ARG A 39 3.29 0.66 1.53
C ARG A 39 4.24 1.23 2.59
N LYS A 40 4.00 2.45 3.08
CA LYS A 40 4.77 3.01 4.21
C LYS A 40 4.67 2.11 5.44
N ASN A 41 3.48 1.57 5.72
CA ASN A 41 3.22 0.74 6.90
C ASN A 41 3.68 -0.72 6.73
N SER A 42 3.97 -1.19 5.52
CA SER A 42 4.53 -2.53 5.32
C SER A 42 5.96 -2.66 5.84
N ASN A 43 6.73 -1.57 5.89
CA ASN A 43 8.11 -1.54 6.39
C ASN A 43 9.01 -2.67 5.85
N GLY A 44 8.84 -3.05 4.58
CA GLY A 44 9.61 -4.13 3.95
C GLY A 44 9.03 -5.54 4.11
N ARG A 45 7.92 -5.68 4.86
CA ARG A 45 7.17 -6.94 5.00
C ARG A 45 6.09 -7.01 3.93
N PHE A 46 6.41 -7.64 2.81
CA PHE A 46 5.51 -7.69 1.65
C PHE A 46 4.51 -8.86 1.72
N ASP A 47 4.85 -9.91 2.46
CA ASP A 47 4.04 -11.13 2.56
C ASP A 47 3.16 -11.20 3.81
N GLU A 48 3.36 -10.27 4.75
CA GLU A 48 2.60 -10.21 6.00
C GLU A 48 1.34 -9.34 5.85
N PRO A 49 0.22 -9.72 6.50
CA PRO A 49 -0.92 -8.83 6.63
C PRO A 49 -0.54 -7.58 7.43
N ILE A 50 -0.85 -6.42 6.87
CA ILE A 50 -0.59 -5.11 7.45
C ILE A 50 -1.91 -4.59 8.01
N ALA A 51 -1.89 -4.22 9.29
CA ALA A 51 -2.96 -3.41 9.86
C ALA A 51 -2.82 -2.01 9.28
N LEU A 52 -3.82 -1.53 8.53
CA LEU A 52 -3.93 -0.11 8.22
C LEU A 52 -5.07 0.46 9.06
N PRO A 53 -4.75 1.19 10.14
CA PRO A 53 -5.79 1.81 10.95
C PRO A 53 -6.49 2.87 10.11
N TYR A 54 -7.81 2.77 9.95
CA TYR A 54 -8.63 3.82 9.33
C TYR A 54 -8.32 5.19 9.93
N SER A 55 -8.03 5.23 11.24
CA SER A 55 -7.64 6.44 11.98
C SER A 55 -6.44 7.17 11.40
N GLN A 56 -5.47 6.48 10.79
CA GLN A 56 -4.32 7.14 10.16
C GLN A 56 -4.69 7.90 8.87
N LEU A 57 -5.85 7.58 8.28
CA LEU A 57 -6.33 8.18 7.05
C LEU A 57 -7.45 9.19 7.27
N LEU A 58 -8.07 9.21 8.47
CA LEU A 58 -9.21 10.10 8.78
C LEU A 58 -8.84 11.58 8.70
N ASP A 59 -7.59 11.94 9.00
CA ASP A 59 -7.12 13.33 8.92
C ASP A 59 -6.96 13.82 7.47
N MET A 60 -6.96 12.90 6.49
CA MET A 60 -6.74 13.20 5.08
C MET A 60 -7.97 12.93 4.20
N PHE A 61 -8.84 12.01 4.62
CA PHE A 61 -9.92 11.50 3.81
C PHE A 61 -11.17 11.25 4.63
N SER A 62 -12.34 11.49 4.03
CA SER A 62 -13.62 11.04 4.62
C SER A 62 -13.69 9.51 4.67
N THR A 63 -14.45 8.97 5.61
CA THR A 63 -14.68 7.52 5.77
C THR A 63 -15.16 6.85 4.48
N ASP A 64 -16.10 7.48 3.79
CA ASP A 64 -16.59 7.03 2.48
C ASP A 64 -15.49 7.00 1.42
N THR A 65 -14.64 8.03 1.39
CA THR A 65 -13.48 8.07 0.49
C THR A 65 -12.50 6.94 0.78
N ILE A 66 -12.21 6.69 2.06
CA ILE A 66 -11.33 5.59 2.50
C ILE A 66 -11.90 4.24 2.06
N SER A 67 -13.19 4.00 2.31
CA SER A 67 -13.85 2.76 1.91
C SER A 67 -13.80 2.54 0.40
N ARG A 68 -14.06 3.59 -0.39
CA ARG A 68 -13.99 3.51 -1.86
C ARG A 68 -12.58 3.28 -2.36
N GLY A 69 -11.58 3.98 -1.81
CA GLY A 69 -10.19 3.80 -2.21
C GLY A 69 -9.65 2.39 -1.89
N PHE A 70 -9.99 1.84 -0.72
CA PHE A 70 -9.64 0.44 -0.41
C PHE A 70 -10.37 -0.56 -1.31
N LYS A 71 -11.62 -0.27 -1.69
CA LYS A 71 -12.35 -1.12 -2.63
C LYS A 71 -11.68 -1.08 -4.01
N GLU A 72 -11.34 0.10 -4.52
CA GLU A 72 -10.60 0.24 -5.79
C GLU A 72 -9.30 -0.56 -5.78
N LEU A 73 -8.51 -0.47 -4.70
CA LEU A 73 -7.25 -1.20 -4.58
C LEU A 73 -7.43 -2.73 -4.52
N GLN A 74 -8.56 -3.20 -3.97
CA GLN A 74 -8.92 -4.62 -3.97
C GLN A 74 -9.37 -5.07 -5.36
N ASP A 75 -10.29 -4.33 -5.98
CA ASP A 75 -10.85 -4.63 -7.29
C ASP A 75 -9.77 -4.64 -8.40
N THR A 76 -8.74 -3.80 -8.26
CA THR A 76 -7.60 -3.73 -9.19
C THR A 76 -6.45 -4.69 -8.85
N GLY A 77 -6.57 -5.47 -7.77
CA GLY A 77 -5.62 -6.54 -7.43
C GLY A 77 -4.30 -6.06 -6.80
N PHE A 78 -4.26 -4.88 -6.17
CA PHE A 78 -3.09 -4.41 -5.43
C PHE A 78 -3.06 -4.91 -3.99
N ILE A 79 -4.24 -5.11 -3.39
CA ILE A 79 -4.38 -5.59 -2.00
C ILE A 79 -5.52 -6.60 -1.90
N ILE A 80 -5.50 -7.41 -0.84
CA ILE A 80 -6.65 -8.21 -0.41
C ILE A 80 -6.95 -7.93 1.06
N LEU A 81 -8.23 -7.97 1.43
CA LEU A 81 -8.64 -8.01 2.82
C LEU A 81 -8.40 -9.43 3.37
N VAL A 82 -7.52 -9.54 4.37
CA VAL A 82 -7.21 -10.82 5.04
C VAL A 82 -8.16 -11.05 6.20
N SER A 83 -8.42 -9.99 6.98
CA SER A 83 -9.36 -10.05 8.10
C SER A 83 -10.08 -8.72 8.23
N LYS A 84 -11.41 -8.79 8.27
CA LYS A 84 -12.27 -7.63 8.49
C LYS A 84 -12.31 -7.32 9.98
N GLY A 85 -11.85 -6.13 10.34
CA GLY A 85 -11.99 -5.58 11.68
C GLY A 85 -13.41 -5.08 11.96
N GLY A 86 -13.63 -4.54 13.17
CA GLY A 86 -14.88 -3.88 13.55
C GLY A 86 -15.65 -4.52 14.69
N MET A 87 -15.48 -5.82 14.94
CA MET A 87 -15.88 -6.41 16.22
C MET A 87 -14.81 -6.06 17.26
N TYR A 88 -15.21 -5.39 18.34
CA TYR A 88 -14.37 -5.02 19.48
C TYR A 88 -13.19 -4.06 19.18
N GLY A 89 -13.29 -3.24 18.13
CA GLY A 89 -12.25 -2.24 17.82
C GLY A 89 -10.98 -2.80 17.18
N SER A 90 -10.99 -4.07 16.74
CA SER A 90 -9.87 -4.64 16.00
C SER A 90 -9.72 -3.98 14.62
N PRO A 91 -8.48 -3.66 14.17
CA PRO A 91 -8.24 -3.09 12.86
C PRO A 91 -8.51 -4.13 11.76
N SER A 92 -8.77 -3.64 10.54
CA SER A 92 -8.78 -4.51 9.36
C SER A 92 -7.35 -4.78 8.90
N TYR A 93 -7.09 -6.02 8.53
CA TYR A 93 -5.80 -6.46 8.02
C TYR A 93 -5.88 -6.69 6.53
N TYR A 94 -4.92 -6.11 5.81
CA TYR A 94 -4.81 -6.23 4.37
C TYR A 94 -3.45 -6.79 3.99
N LYS A 95 -3.36 -7.48 2.87
CA LYS A 95 -2.09 -7.99 2.33
C LYS A 95 -1.85 -7.41 0.95
N LEU A 96 -0.60 -6.99 0.68
CA LEU A 96 -0.16 -6.64 -0.68
C LEU A 96 -0.18 -7.90 -1.55
N ILE A 97 -0.75 -7.79 -2.73
CA ILE A 97 -0.79 -8.89 -3.71
C ILE A 97 -0.43 -8.38 -5.11
N GLY A 98 -0.35 -9.33 -6.04
CA GLY A 98 0.00 -9.04 -7.43
C GLY A 98 1.50 -8.84 -7.62
N GLU A 99 1.88 -8.54 -8.85
CA GLU A 99 3.29 -8.42 -9.23
C GLU A 99 4.01 -7.25 -8.56
N PHE A 100 3.28 -6.22 -8.11
CA PHE A 100 3.85 -5.02 -7.51
C PHE A 100 3.98 -5.10 -5.98
N ALA A 101 3.56 -6.21 -5.36
CA ALA A 101 3.61 -6.41 -3.92
C ALA A 101 5.03 -6.24 -3.37
N ASN A 102 6.04 -6.79 -4.07
CA ASN A 102 7.45 -6.58 -3.78
C ASN A 102 8.01 -5.45 -4.68
N PRO A 103 8.44 -4.30 -4.12
CA PRO A 103 9.08 -3.23 -4.89
C PRO A 103 10.39 -3.63 -5.54
N TYR A 104 11.09 -4.61 -4.95
CA TYR A 104 12.49 -4.90 -5.23
C TYR A 104 12.68 -6.15 -6.09
N HIS A 105 11.61 -6.92 -6.30
CA HIS A 105 11.61 -8.04 -7.23
C HIS A 105 10.74 -7.69 -8.43
N SER A 106 11.37 -7.58 -9.60
CA SER A 106 10.65 -7.75 -10.85
C SER A 106 10.31 -9.23 -10.95
N GLY A 107 9.03 -9.57 -11.00
CA GLY A 107 8.58 -10.93 -11.28
C GLY A 107 8.89 -11.40 -12.70
N ARG A 108 10.14 -11.25 -13.17
CA ARG A 108 10.64 -12.03 -14.32
C ARG A 108 10.68 -13.48 -13.87
N LYS A 109 9.57 -14.18 -14.10
CA LYS A 109 9.62 -15.62 -14.36
C LYS A 109 10.47 -15.76 -15.63
N TYR A 110 11.69 -16.25 -15.49
CA TYR A 110 12.39 -16.89 -16.61
C TYR A 110 11.66 -18.19 -16.94
#